data_AF-A0A7S2QXB9-F1
#
_entry.id   AF-A0A7S2QXB9-F1
#
_cell.length_a   1.000
_cell.length_b   1.000
_cell.length_c   1.000
_cell.angle_alpha   90.00
_cell.angle_beta   90.00
_cell.angle_gamma   90.00
#
_symmetry.space_group_name_H-M   'P 1'
#
loop_
_entity.id
_entity.type
_entity.pdbx_description
1 polymer ?
#
loop_
_entity_poly.entity_id
_entity_poly.type
_entity_poly.pdbx_seq_one_letter_code
_entity_poly.pdbx_strand_id
1 'polypeptide(L)'
;PVSSDDAASSSSSRVLATPSSRPIVIAPGFGNDSLDYEHALGRGDASLVQSLTSRGFAVHVARVERKDWFIGILKSILTKGFWLNACTTTESYGWYLSRLDEAVNQALEANPDAREVDIVAHSAGGWLARAYIGGALALVTTPNAECSAAGLSRETRVRSLIS
;
A
#
# COMPACT_ATOMS: atom_id res chain seq x y z
N PRO A 1 -41.79 8.71 32.79
CA PRO A 1 -40.85 7.59 32.96
C PRO A 1 -40.86 6.68 31.72
N VAL A 2 -39.66 6.28 31.29
CA VAL A 2 -39.30 5.46 30.12
C VAL A 2 -39.52 6.13 28.77
N SER A 3 -38.40 6.53 28.15
CA SER A 3 -38.05 6.05 26.81
C SER A 3 -36.54 5.86 26.78
N SER A 4 -36.15 4.59 26.75
CA SER A 4 -34.79 4.12 26.51
C SER A 4 -34.57 4.18 25.01
N ASP A 5 -33.75 5.10 24.53
CA ASP A 5 -33.28 5.06 23.15
C ASP A 5 -32.18 4.01 23.05
N ASP A 6 -32.55 2.87 22.49
CA ASP A 6 -31.67 1.77 22.10
C ASP A 6 -30.59 2.29 21.14
N ALA A 7 -29.39 2.49 21.65
CA ALA A 7 -28.19 2.63 20.84
C ALA A 7 -27.93 1.31 20.11
N ALA A 8 -28.44 1.20 18.88
CA ALA A 8 -28.15 0.10 17.98
C ALA A 8 -26.63 0.03 17.73
N SER A 9 -25.96 -0.86 18.45
CA SER A 9 -24.60 -1.28 18.16
C SER A 9 -24.61 -2.01 16.81
N SER A 10 -24.13 -1.32 15.78
CA SER A 10 -23.84 -1.91 14.47
C SER A 10 -22.73 -2.95 14.64
N SER A 11 -23.12 -4.18 14.97
CA SER A 11 -22.26 -5.35 14.90
C SER A 11 -21.95 -5.61 13.42
N SER A 12 -20.89 -4.96 12.91
CA SER A 12 -20.31 -5.29 11.60
C SER A 12 -19.94 -6.78 11.60
N SER A 13 -20.73 -7.59 10.89
CA SER A 13 -20.42 -9.00 10.71
C SER A 13 -19.07 -9.10 9.99
N ARG A 14 -18.13 -9.81 10.61
CA ARG A 14 -16.80 -9.99 10.02
C ARG A 14 -16.94 -10.80 8.73
N VAL A 15 -16.50 -10.23 7.61
CA VAL A 15 -16.57 -10.88 6.28
C VAL A 15 -15.46 -11.93 6.15
N LEU A 16 -15.83 -13.12 5.67
CA LEU A 16 -14.91 -14.18 5.26
C LEU A 16 -14.62 -14.09 3.76
N ALA A 17 -13.40 -14.48 3.37
CA ALA A 17 -13.01 -14.58 1.98
C ALA A 17 -13.73 -15.74 1.29
N THR A 18 -14.14 -15.49 0.05
CA THR A 18 -14.53 -16.53 -0.91
C THR A 18 -13.30 -17.07 -1.65
N PRO A 19 -13.37 -18.26 -2.28
CA PRO A 19 -12.28 -18.75 -3.13
C PRO A 19 -11.90 -17.82 -4.30
N SER A 20 -12.82 -16.94 -4.71
CA SER A 20 -12.62 -15.91 -5.73
C SER A 20 -12.18 -14.56 -5.17
N SER A 21 -11.90 -14.48 -3.87
CA SER A 21 -11.43 -13.25 -3.24
C SER A 21 -10.04 -12.90 -3.75
N ARG A 22 -9.87 -11.63 -4.06
CA ARG A 22 -8.63 -11.10 -4.61
C ARG A 22 -7.60 -10.99 -3.49
N PRO A 23 -6.31 -11.12 -3.81
CA PRO A 23 -5.27 -10.92 -2.82
C PRO A 23 -5.23 -9.46 -2.38
N ILE A 24 -4.87 -9.27 -1.11
CA ILE A 24 -4.74 -7.97 -0.47
C ILE A 24 -3.26 -7.61 -0.40
N VAL A 25 -2.92 -6.38 -0.80
CA VAL A 25 -1.57 -5.82 -0.65
C VAL A 25 -1.61 -4.70 0.38
N ILE A 26 -0.82 -4.83 1.45
CA ILE A 26 -0.69 -3.82 2.49
C ILE A 26 0.41 -2.83 2.08
N ALA A 27 0.08 -1.55 2.08
CA ALA A 27 0.95 -0.42 1.80
C ALA A 27 1.30 0.32 3.13
N PRO A 28 2.50 0.10 3.69
CA PRO A 28 2.92 0.66 4.97
C PRO A 28 2.97 2.19 5.06
N GLY A 29 2.79 2.70 6.27
CA GLY A 29 2.92 4.12 6.59
C GLY A 29 4.37 4.59 6.74
N PHE A 30 4.56 5.91 6.72
CA PHE A 30 5.87 6.52 6.89
C PHE A 30 6.52 6.11 8.23
N GLY A 31 7.76 5.63 8.18
CA GLY A 31 8.52 5.21 9.36
C GLY A 31 8.10 3.84 9.92
N ASN A 32 7.13 3.15 9.31
CA ASN A 32 6.79 1.78 9.65
C ASN A 32 7.71 0.77 8.96
N ASP A 33 7.76 -0.42 9.54
CA ASP A 33 8.36 -1.62 8.96
C ASP A 33 7.27 -2.59 8.50
N SER A 34 7.54 -3.41 7.49
CA SER A 34 6.61 -4.50 7.11
C SER A 34 6.28 -5.41 8.28
N LEU A 35 7.25 -5.65 9.19
CA LEU A 35 7.04 -6.45 10.40
C LEU A 35 5.99 -5.87 11.34
N ASP A 36 5.71 -4.56 11.29
CA ASP A 36 4.64 -3.96 12.10
C ASP A 36 3.25 -4.48 11.73
N TYR A 37 3.10 -4.91 10.48
CA TYR A 37 1.85 -5.44 9.92
C TYR A 37 1.78 -6.97 10.02
N GLU A 38 2.93 -7.64 9.99
CA GLU A 38 3.06 -9.10 10.14
C GLU A 38 3.04 -9.53 11.63
N HIS A 39 3.61 -8.70 12.52
CA HIS A 39 3.82 -8.99 13.94
C HIS A 39 3.55 -7.74 14.81
N ALA A 40 2.28 -7.33 14.90
CA ALA A 40 1.89 -6.18 15.70
C ALA A 40 2.38 -6.31 17.15
N LEU A 41 3.23 -5.38 17.59
CA LEU A 41 3.77 -5.30 18.96
C LEU A 41 4.48 -6.59 19.43
N GLY A 42 5.07 -7.35 18.51
CA GLY A 42 5.76 -8.62 18.82
C GLY A 42 4.80 -9.79 19.13
N ARG A 43 3.50 -9.61 18.88
CA ARG A 43 2.49 -10.68 18.99
C ARG A 43 1.88 -10.93 17.61
N GLY A 44 2.11 -12.13 17.07
CA GLY A 44 1.61 -12.51 15.74
C GLY A 44 0.10 -12.69 15.68
N ASP A 45 -0.57 -12.89 16.81
CA ASP A 45 -2.02 -13.16 16.90
C ASP A 45 -2.91 -11.92 16.67
N ALA A 46 -2.37 -10.72 16.88
CA ALA A 46 -3.07 -9.45 16.75
C ALA A 46 -2.65 -8.65 15.51
N SER A 47 -1.87 -9.24 14.59
CA SER A 47 -1.39 -8.52 13.42
C SER A 47 -2.48 -8.32 12.36
N LEU A 48 -2.31 -7.29 11.52
CA LEU A 48 -3.24 -7.03 10.42
C LEU A 48 -3.23 -8.19 9.42
N VAL A 49 -2.04 -8.71 9.11
CA VAL A 49 -1.89 -9.87 8.24
C VAL A 49 -2.63 -11.07 8.82
N GLN A 50 -2.37 -11.42 10.09
CA GLN A 50 -3.02 -12.56 10.73
C GLN A 50 -4.55 -12.41 10.75
N SER A 51 -5.05 -11.21 11.05
CA SER A 51 -6.48 -10.92 11.10
C SER A 51 -7.20 -11.08 9.76
N LEU A 52 -6.51 -10.86 8.64
CA LEU A 52 -7.03 -11.01 7.29
C LEU A 52 -6.85 -12.44 6.78
N THR A 53 -5.68 -13.04 7.03
CA THR A 53 -5.41 -14.44 6.69
C THR A 53 -6.31 -15.41 7.46
N SER A 54 -6.63 -15.13 8.73
CA SER A 54 -7.59 -15.94 9.50
C SER A 54 -9.02 -15.91 8.92
N ARG A 55 -9.30 -14.94 8.04
CA ARG A 55 -10.57 -14.83 7.31
C ARG A 55 -10.49 -15.43 5.91
N GLY A 56 -9.35 -15.99 5.52
CA GLY A 56 -9.12 -16.65 4.24
C GLY A 56 -8.58 -15.75 3.12
N PHE A 57 -8.22 -14.50 3.40
CA PHE A 57 -7.61 -13.64 2.39
C PHE A 57 -6.13 -14.00 2.19
N ALA A 58 -5.68 -14.02 0.94
CA ALA A 58 -4.25 -13.96 0.62
C ALA A 58 -3.75 -12.54 0.88
N VAL A 59 -2.69 -12.39 1.67
CA VAL A 59 -2.20 -11.08 2.11
C VAL A 59 -0.71 -10.96 1.87
N HIS A 60 -0.31 -9.87 1.25
CA HIS A 60 1.07 -9.52 0.98
C HIS A 60 1.36 -8.13 1.56
N VAL A 61 2.56 -7.90 2.07
CA VAL A 61 2.98 -6.60 2.61
C VAL A 61 4.11 -6.07 1.75
N ALA A 62 4.01 -4.82 1.31
CA ALA A 62 5.12 -4.15 0.64
C ALA A 62 6.34 -4.13 1.58
N ARG A 63 7.47 -4.66 1.09
CA ARG A 63 8.68 -4.83 1.88
C ARG A 63 9.36 -3.48 2.08
N VAL A 64 9.25 -2.93 3.28
CA VAL A 64 9.87 -1.66 3.67
C VAL A 64 10.48 -1.82 5.04
N GLU A 65 11.69 -1.29 5.20
CA GLU A 65 12.34 -1.21 6.50
C GLU A 65 12.29 0.23 7.02
N ARG A 66 12.31 0.43 8.34
CA ARG A 66 12.32 1.79 8.93
C ARG A 66 13.44 2.66 8.36
N LYS A 67 14.62 2.07 8.15
CA LYS A 67 15.80 2.74 7.59
C LYS A 67 15.58 3.20 6.13
N ASP A 68 14.75 2.49 5.35
CA ASP A 68 14.48 2.85 3.96
C ASP A 68 13.80 4.22 3.88
N TRP A 69 12.91 4.52 4.82
CA TRP A 69 12.27 5.84 4.93
C TRP A 69 13.27 6.95 5.20
N PHE A 70 14.18 6.75 6.15
CA PHE A 70 15.21 7.74 6.47
C PHE A 70 16.19 7.92 5.31
N ILE A 71 16.65 6.84 4.69
CA ILE A 71 17.56 6.87 3.55
C ILE A 71 16.89 7.53 2.34
N GLY A 72 15.63 7.21 2.05
CA GLY A 72 14.86 7.81 0.96
C GLY A 72 14.67 9.32 1.15
N ILE A 73 14.32 9.76 2.37
CA ILE A 73 14.21 11.19 2.69
C ILE A 73 15.58 11.88 2.63
N LEU A 74 16.63 11.28 3.21
CA LEU A 74 17.98 11.83 3.17
C LEU A 74 18.48 12.02 1.74
N LYS A 75 18.26 11.02 0.87
CA LYS A 75 18.56 11.13 -0.57
C LYS A 75 17.79 12.28 -1.22
N SER A 76 16.52 12.44 -0.89
CA SER A 76 15.71 13.56 -1.39
C SER A 76 16.24 14.92 -0.94
N ILE A 77 16.64 15.09 0.32
CA ILE A 77 17.16 16.36 0.83
C ILE A 77 18.50 16.73 0.15
N LEU A 78 19.27 15.73 -0.26
CA LEU A 78 20.57 15.92 -0.90
C LEU A 78 20.47 16.25 -2.40
N THR A 79 19.30 16.15 -3.02
CA THR A 79 19.16 16.44 -4.45
C THR A 79 18.62 17.84 -4.73
N LYS A 80 19.15 18.46 -5.80
CA LYS A 80 18.81 19.84 -6.18
C LYS A 80 17.31 20.01 -6.46
N GLY A 81 16.62 18.96 -6.90
CA GLY A 81 15.18 18.99 -7.18
C GLY A 81 14.32 19.32 -5.95
N PHE A 82 14.72 18.85 -4.76
CA PHE A 82 14.05 19.18 -3.49
C PHE A 82 14.17 20.67 -3.15
N TRP A 83 15.35 21.25 -3.36
CA TRP A 83 15.60 22.68 -3.14
C TRP A 83 15.01 23.58 -4.24
N LEU A 84 14.72 23.01 -5.41
CA LEU A 84 14.12 23.71 -6.56
C LEU A 84 12.60 23.53 -6.65
N ASN A 85 11.97 22.89 -5.66
CA ASN A 85 10.53 22.62 -5.62
C ASN A 85 9.99 21.88 -6.86
N ALA A 86 10.86 21.14 -7.55
CA ALA A 86 10.47 20.27 -8.66
C ALA A 86 9.82 19.02 -8.07
N CYS A 87 8.78 18.49 -8.71
CA CYS A 87 8.09 17.28 -8.26
C CYS A 87 9.07 16.09 -8.28
N THR A 88 9.73 15.79 -7.14
CA THR A 88 10.80 14.79 -7.03
C THR A 88 10.26 13.41 -6.63
N THR A 89 9.06 13.04 -7.06
CA THR A 89 8.47 11.73 -6.75
C THR A 89 9.42 10.57 -7.05
N THR A 90 10.22 10.69 -8.11
CA THR A 90 11.21 9.68 -8.52
C THR A 90 12.36 9.53 -7.53
N GLU A 91 12.95 10.63 -7.07
CA GLU A 91 14.14 10.59 -6.22
C GLU A 91 13.83 10.37 -4.73
N SER A 92 12.65 10.80 -4.28
CA SER A 92 12.26 10.72 -2.87
C SER A 92 11.58 9.39 -2.52
N TYR A 93 10.68 8.90 -3.39
CA TYR A 93 9.79 7.78 -3.09
C TYR A 93 9.76 6.69 -4.16
N GLY A 94 10.59 6.78 -5.22
CA GLY A 94 10.65 5.77 -6.27
C GLY A 94 10.94 4.36 -5.74
N TRP A 95 11.81 4.25 -4.73
CA TRP A 95 12.08 3.00 -4.02
C TRP A 95 10.82 2.37 -3.42
N TYR A 96 9.92 3.19 -2.87
CA TYR A 96 8.68 2.72 -2.26
C TYR A 96 7.72 2.22 -3.34
N LEU A 97 7.60 2.96 -4.46
CA LEU A 97 6.78 2.55 -5.60
C LEU A 97 7.24 1.20 -6.17
N SER A 98 8.55 0.97 -6.26
CA SER A 98 9.10 -0.33 -6.68
C SER A 98 8.77 -1.45 -5.70
N ARG A 99 8.85 -1.21 -4.38
CA ARG A 99 8.51 -2.21 -3.36
C ARG A 99 7.02 -2.53 -3.32
N LEU A 100 6.17 -1.53 -3.62
CA LEU A 100 4.74 -1.73 -3.77
C LEU A 100 4.43 -2.54 -5.03
N ASP A 101 5.06 -2.23 -6.17
CA ASP A 101 4.93 -3.00 -7.42
C ASP A 101 5.35 -4.45 -7.24
N GLU A 102 6.49 -4.68 -6.59
CA GLU A 102 6.99 -6.02 -6.27
C GLU A 102 5.96 -6.81 -5.44
N ALA A 103 5.36 -6.19 -4.42
CA ALA A 103 4.34 -6.85 -3.62
C ALA A 103 3.04 -7.13 -4.40
N VAL A 104 2.67 -6.25 -5.35
CA VAL A 104 1.55 -6.50 -6.28
C VAL A 104 1.85 -7.69 -7.19
N ASN A 105 3.06 -7.77 -7.75
CA ASN A 105 3.49 -8.89 -8.59
C ASN A 105 3.50 -10.20 -7.81
N GLN A 106 4.11 -10.22 -6.61
CA GLN A 106 4.11 -11.39 -5.74
C GLN A 106 2.69 -11.85 -5.38
N ALA A 107 1.78 -10.90 -5.13
CA ALA A 107 0.39 -11.21 -4.83
C ALA A 107 -0.34 -11.86 -6.01
N LEU A 108 -0.11 -11.40 -7.23
CA LEU A 108 -0.72 -11.97 -8.44
C LEU A 108 -0.07 -13.30 -8.84
N GLU A 109 1.25 -13.44 -8.71
CA GLU A 109 1.98 -14.68 -8.97
C GLU A 109 1.55 -15.80 -8.01
N ALA A 110 1.32 -15.47 -6.73
CA ALA A 110 0.83 -16.41 -5.74
C ALA A 110 -0.67 -16.77 -5.92
N ASN A 111 -1.41 -15.99 -6.72
CA ASN A 111 -2.85 -16.17 -6.95
C ASN A 111 -3.17 -16.10 -8.45
N PRO A 112 -2.85 -17.15 -9.25
CA PRO A 112 -2.96 -17.12 -10.72
C PRO A 112 -4.36 -16.83 -11.27
N ASP A 113 -5.41 -17.12 -10.50
CA ASP A 113 -6.80 -16.84 -10.87
C ASP A 113 -7.17 -15.35 -10.67
N ALA A 114 -6.36 -14.58 -9.95
CA ALA A 114 -6.54 -13.17 -9.71
C ALA A 114 -5.85 -12.33 -10.79
N ARG A 115 -6.56 -11.33 -11.32
CA ARG A 115 -6.00 -10.34 -12.27
C ARG A 115 -5.72 -8.99 -11.65
N GLU A 116 -6.27 -8.76 -10.45
CA GLU A 116 -6.25 -7.48 -9.78
C GLU A 116 -6.16 -7.71 -8.27
N VAL A 117 -5.58 -6.74 -7.56
CA VAL A 117 -5.42 -6.75 -6.10
C VAL A 117 -6.26 -5.65 -5.43
N ASP A 118 -6.53 -5.82 -4.15
CA ASP A 118 -7.05 -4.74 -3.28
C ASP A 118 -5.92 -4.20 -2.40
N ILE A 119 -5.66 -2.90 -2.42
CA ILE A 119 -4.61 -2.28 -1.60
C ILE A 119 -5.21 -1.78 -0.29
N VAL A 120 -4.63 -2.18 0.84
CA VAL A 120 -4.91 -1.61 2.17
C VAL A 120 -3.73 -0.75 2.59
N ALA A 121 -3.93 0.55 2.71
CA ALA A 121 -2.87 1.51 2.93
C ALA A 121 -3.01 2.21 4.28
N HIS A 122 -1.87 2.53 4.90
CA HIS A 122 -1.83 3.25 6.17
C HIS A 122 -1.14 4.61 5.99
N SER A 123 -1.81 5.70 6.40
CA SER A 123 -1.22 7.04 6.47
C SER A 123 -0.53 7.45 5.15
N ALA A 124 0.78 7.75 5.15
CA ALA A 124 1.56 8.09 3.95
C ALA A 124 1.51 7.00 2.86
N GLY A 125 1.36 5.73 3.24
CA GLY A 125 1.18 4.62 2.30
C GLY A 125 -0.04 4.82 1.39
N GLY A 126 -1.09 5.51 1.87
CA GLY A 126 -2.28 5.82 1.07
C GLY A 126 -2.01 6.84 -0.03
N TRP A 127 -1.18 7.86 0.25
CA TRP A 127 -0.76 8.83 -0.76
C TRP A 127 0.13 8.19 -1.82
N LEU A 128 1.07 7.35 -1.40
CA LEU A 128 1.96 6.63 -2.30
C LEU A 128 1.22 5.57 -3.12
N ALA A 129 0.24 4.88 -2.53
CA ALA A 129 -0.65 3.98 -3.25
C ALA A 129 -1.50 4.72 -4.30
N ARG A 130 -2.00 5.93 -4.00
CA ARG A 130 -2.68 6.76 -5.00
C ARG A 130 -1.74 7.17 -6.14
N ALA A 131 -0.50 7.55 -5.83
CA ALA A 131 0.50 7.87 -6.86
C ALA A 131 0.82 6.64 -7.73
N TYR A 132 0.99 5.47 -7.12
CA TYR A 132 1.19 4.20 -7.81
C TYR A 132 0.01 3.88 -8.74
N ILE A 133 -1.23 3.95 -8.23
CA ILE A 133 -2.45 3.77 -9.04
C ILE A 133 -2.53 4.79 -10.17
N GLY A 134 -2.07 6.02 -9.93
CA GLY A 134 -1.99 7.09 -10.91
C GLY A 134 -0.88 6.93 -11.94
N GLY A 135 -0.09 5.86 -11.92
CA GLY A 135 0.95 5.57 -12.91
C GLY A 135 2.34 6.10 -12.55
N ALA A 136 2.57 6.58 -11.33
CA ALA A 136 3.85 7.17 -10.93
C ALA A 136 5.04 6.19 -11.02
N LEU A 137 4.80 4.87 -11.09
CA LEU A 137 5.84 3.88 -11.34
C LEU A 137 6.57 4.14 -12.68
N ALA A 138 5.88 4.65 -13.70
CA ALA A 138 6.48 4.97 -15.00
C ALA A 138 7.60 6.01 -14.89
N LEU A 139 7.51 6.92 -13.92
CA LEU A 139 8.55 7.92 -13.63
C LEU A 139 9.82 7.27 -13.08
N VAL A 140 9.71 6.11 -12.44
CA VAL A 140 10.82 5.35 -11.85
C VAL A 140 11.46 4.42 -12.87
N THR A 141 10.67 3.79 -13.73
CA THR A 141 11.14 2.74 -14.65
C THR A 141 11.61 3.26 -16.00
N THR A 142 11.18 4.47 -16.40
CA THR A 142 11.45 5.01 -17.73
C THR A 142 12.34 6.26 -17.65
N PRO A 143 13.56 6.24 -18.20
CA PRO A 143 14.41 7.42 -18.29
C PRO A 143 13.71 8.54 -19.08
N ASN A 144 13.66 9.75 -18.53
CA ASN A 144 13.02 10.95 -19.11
C ASN A 144 11.49 10.89 -19.26
N ALA A 145 10.78 10.04 -18.51
CA ALA A 145 9.33 10.14 -18.45
C ALA A 145 8.91 11.53 -17.92
N GLU A 146 8.29 12.32 -18.79
CA GLU A 146 7.74 13.62 -18.39
C GLU A 146 6.58 13.40 -17.41
N CYS A 147 6.52 14.21 -16.35
CA CYS A 147 5.38 14.27 -15.46
C CYS A 147 4.21 15.01 -16.14
N SER A 148 3.75 14.49 -17.28
CA SER A 148 2.58 14.97 -18.01
C SER A 148 1.46 13.94 -17.87
N ALA A 149 0.21 14.41 -17.83
CA ALA A 149 -0.96 13.53 -17.73
C ALA A 149 -1.07 12.51 -18.90
N ALA A 150 -0.37 12.76 -20.01
CA ALA A 150 -0.30 11.86 -21.17
C ALA A 150 0.70 10.70 -21.00
N GLY A 151 1.70 10.85 -20.11
CA GLY A 151 2.74 9.83 -19.86
C GLY A 151 2.42 8.86 -18.71
N LEU A 152 1.36 9.13 -17.94
CA LEU A 152 0.96 8.32 -16.79
C LEU A 152 -0.32 7.54 -17.11
N SER A 153 -0.26 6.21 -17.04
CA SER A 153 -1.43 5.35 -17.17
C SER A 153 -1.86 4.83 -15.79
N ARG A 154 -3.18 4.71 -15.59
CA ARG A 154 -3.71 4.10 -14.38
C ARG A 154 -3.23 2.66 -14.25
N GLU A 155 -2.79 2.27 -13.06
CA GLU A 155 -2.46 0.88 -12.76
C GLU A 155 -3.72 0.02 -12.77
N THR A 156 -3.84 -0.84 -13.78
CA THR A 156 -5.02 -1.69 -13.99
C THR A 156 -5.00 -2.92 -13.10
N ARG A 157 -3.84 -3.29 -12.53
CA ARG A 157 -3.73 -4.38 -11.54
C ARG A 157 -4.34 -4.02 -10.18
N VAL A 158 -4.74 -2.77 -9.94
CA VAL A 158 -5.33 -2.35 -8.66
C VAL A 158 -6.82 -2.06 -8.82
N ARG A 159 -7.65 -2.90 -8.21
CA ARG A 159 -9.10 -2.74 -8.20
C ARG A 159 -9.53 -1.62 -7.28
N SER A 160 -9.08 -1.70 -6.02
CA SER A 160 -9.51 -0.79 -4.96
C SER A 160 -8.36 -0.40 -4.04
N LEU A 161 -8.52 0.78 -3.43
CA LEU A 161 -7.64 1.29 -2.39
C LEU A 161 -8.48 1.58 -1.15
N ILE A 162 -8.13 0.95 -0.04
CA ILE A 162 -8.64 1.22 1.30
C ILE A 162 -7.54 2.00 2.02
N SER A 163 -7.77 3.26 2.39
CA SER A 163 -6.78 4.12 3.06
C SER A 163 -7.34 4.88 4.23
#